data_AF-A0A0A3HYZ0-F1
#
_entry.id   AF-A0A0A3HYZ0-F1
#
_cell.length_a   1.000
_cell.length_b   1.000
_cell.length_c   1.000
_cell.angle_alpha   90.00
_cell.angle_beta   90.00
_cell.angle_gamma   90.00
#
_symmetry.space_group_name_H-M   'P 1'
#
loop_
_entity.id
_entity.type
_entity.pdbx_description
1 polymer ?
#
loop_
_entity_poly.entity_id
_entity_poly.type
_entity_poly.pdbx_seq_one_letter_code
_entity_poly.pdbx_strand_id
1 'polypeptide(L)'
;MLGLIIMDNILLFGASLGGHNFIKNHINDYKFLAIIDNDEQKHGKLLSNIKIISPDSIHNYNFDKIIVTSMYVDSISKQLAELGIPEQRIEFASKNSMKVDELPFENPATLEKTNQLITEISKSLNRIPHFYTFGTLLGIARDGRLIPWDDDIDIAIFGSDIQKVQEVLLDSIQNLEKLFDLQVFLRIYSNGKPASITIDCIENGRKLFMVNFDCMYKIEDMVKQELNDTPAKFFEGYDELPFEGTQIRVPKDYKGYLDYTYGDWHVVKKNTSFANNTISFREPLYSCTIESIYESK
;
A
#
# COMPACT_ATOMS: atom_id res chain seq x y z
N MET A 1 -6.21 44.43 -1.48
CA MET A 1 -5.71 43.90 -0.20
C MET A 1 -5.53 42.40 -0.40
N LEU A 2 -4.34 41.97 -0.81
CA LEU A 2 -4.02 40.54 -0.90
C LEU A 2 -3.94 40.05 0.54
N GLY A 3 -4.92 39.24 0.98
CA GLY A 3 -4.86 38.61 2.28
C GLY A 3 -3.59 37.76 2.36
N LEU A 4 -2.80 37.93 3.41
CA LEU A 4 -1.73 36.97 3.72
C LEU A 4 -2.38 35.60 3.85
N ILE A 5 -2.04 34.68 2.96
CA ILE A 5 -2.34 33.26 3.14
C ILE A 5 -1.43 32.82 4.28
N ILE A 6 -2.00 32.66 5.48
CA ILE A 6 -1.28 32.08 6.61
C ILE A 6 -1.22 30.58 6.35
N MET A 7 -0.03 30.07 6.03
CA MET A 7 0.21 28.64 5.93
C MET A 7 0.31 28.04 7.33
N ASP A 8 -0.41 26.94 7.57
CA ASP A 8 -0.33 26.21 8.83
C ASP A 8 1.12 25.72 9.05
N ASN A 9 1.63 25.91 10.27
CA ASN A 9 2.86 25.28 10.72
C ASN A 9 2.54 23.86 11.17
N ILE A 10 3.13 22.85 10.52
CA ILE A 10 2.81 21.45 10.81
C ILE A 10 4.03 20.66 11.27
N LEU A 11 3.77 19.67 12.11
CA LEU A 11 4.66 18.53 12.31
C LEU A 11 4.14 17.36 11.49
N LEU A 12 5.02 16.65 10.79
CA LEU A 12 4.64 15.48 10.00
C LEU A 12 5.03 14.21 10.76
N PHE A 13 4.10 13.30 11.02
CA PHE A 13 4.40 12.02 11.68
C PHE A 13 4.57 10.91 10.63
N GLY A 14 5.81 10.48 10.45
CA GLY A 14 6.24 9.39 9.57
C GLY A 14 7.32 9.82 8.58
N ALA A 15 8.56 9.37 8.77
CA ALA A 15 9.69 9.64 7.87
C ALA A 15 9.94 8.46 6.91
N SER A 16 8.88 7.97 6.27
CA SER A 16 8.95 6.94 5.21
C SER A 16 8.78 7.58 3.83
N LEU A 17 8.71 6.75 2.77
CA LEU A 17 8.40 7.22 1.42
C LEU A 17 7.08 8.00 1.35
N GLY A 18 6.05 7.58 2.09
CA GLY A 18 4.76 8.29 2.14
C GLY A 18 4.90 9.70 2.72
N GLY A 19 5.69 9.87 3.78
CA GLY A 19 6.00 11.18 4.36
C GLY A 19 6.82 12.05 3.41
N HIS A 20 7.81 11.47 2.72
CA HIS A 20 8.59 12.18 1.68
C HIS A 20 7.70 12.72 0.56
N ASN A 21 6.81 11.87 0.02
CA ASN A 21 5.90 12.25 -1.05
C ASN A 21 4.89 13.30 -0.57
N PHE A 22 4.37 13.18 0.65
CA PHE A 22 3.48 14.19 1.22
C PHE A 22 4.16 15.56 1.28
N ILE A 23 5.42 15.63 1.74
CA ILE A 23 6.19 16.88 1.77
C ILE A 23 6.34 17.44 0.36
N LYS A 24 6.72 16.61 -0.61
CA LYS A 24 6.88 17.03 -2.00
C LYS A 24 5.59 17.63 -2.57
N ASN A 25 4.45 16.98 -2.33
CA ASN A 25 3.15 17.36 -2.87
C ASN A 25 2.57 18.61 -2.20
N HIS A 26 2.93 18.85 -0.94
CA HIS A 26 2.35 19.92 -0.11
C HIS A 26 3.36 20.97 0.35
N ILE A 27 4.53 21.06 -0.31
CA ILE A 27 5.60 22.01 0.07
C ILE A 27 5.13 23.48 0.02
N ASN A 28 4.14 23.78 -0.81
CA ASN A 28 3.54 25.11 -0.98
C ASN A 28 2.25 25.30 -0.16
N ASP A 29 1.75 24.25 0.50
CA ASP A 29 0.51 24.30 1.26
C ASP A 29 0.78 24.46 2.76
N TYR A 30 1.90 23.90 3.24
CA TYR A 30 2.26 23.89 4.66
C TYR A 30 3.67 24.39 4.93
N LYS A 31 3.86 24.91 6.13
CA LYS A 31 5.20 25.13 6.68
C LYS A 31 5.58 23.95 7.58
N PHE A 32 6.40 23.05 7.05
CA PHE A 32 6.91 21.90 7.78
C PHE A 32 7.97 22.32 8.80
N LEU A 33 7.72 22.08 10.09
CA LEU A 33 8.65 22.43 11.17
C LEU A 33 9.64 21.32 11.49
N ALA A 34 9.15 20.08 11.53
CA ALA A 34 9.92 18.86 11.76
C ALA A 34 9.12 17.63 11.32
N ILE A 35 9.83 16.51 11.19
CA ILE A 35 9.22 15.19 10.96
C ILE A 35 9.41 14.36 12.23
N ILE A 36 8.34 13.75 12.72
CA ILE A 36 8.35 12.85 13.87
C ILE A 36 8.43 11.42 13.33
N ASP A 37 9.31 10.60 13.89
CA ASP A 37 9.36 9.16 13.59
C ASP A 37 9.72 8.39 14.86
N ASN A 38 9.18 7.19 15.04
CA ASN A 38 9.48 6.34 16.20
C ASN A 38 10.83 5.62 16.06
N ASP A 39 11.40 5.56 14.86
CA ASP A 39 12.71 4.97 14.62
C ASP A 39 13.85 5.92 15.08
N GLU A 40 14.43 5.61 16.23
CA GLU A 40 15.58 6.34 16.81
C GLU A 40 16.77 6.46 15.84
N GLN A 41 16.96 5.50 14.94
CA GLN A 41 18.05 5.54 13.96
C GLN A 41 17.86 6.66 12.93
N LYS A 42 16.66 7.22 12.80
CA LYS A 42 16.38 8.36 11.91
C LYS A 42 16.55 9.70 12.59
N HIS A 43 16.50 9.77 13.92
CA HIS A 43 16.51 11.03 14.65
C HIS A 43 17.78 11.84 14.36
N GLY A 44 17.61 13.15 14.19
CA GLY A 44 18.70 14.07 13.82
C GLY A 44 19.08 14.06 12.34
N LYS A 45 18.67 13.05 11.55
CA LYS A 45 18.81 13.07 10.09
C LYS A 45 17.82 14.05 9.46
N LEU A 46 18.05 14.36 8.19
CA LEU A 46 17.17 15.20 7.38
C LEU A 46 16.43 14.33 6.35
N LEU A 47 15.14 14.59 6.18
CA LEU A 47 14.35 14.13 5.03
C LEU A 47 13.77 15.37 4.35
N SER A 48 14.02 15.54 3.05
CA SER A 48 13.61 16.75 2.31
C SER A 48 14.07 18.06 2.98
N ASN A 49 15.30 18.07 3.53
CA ASN A 49 15.86 19.19 4.33
C ASN A 49 15.11 19.53 5.63
N ILE A 50 14.17 18.70 6.07
CA ILE A 50 13.44 18.85 7.33
C ILE A 50 14.00 17.85 8.34
N LYS A 51 14.23 18.30 9.57
CA LYS A 51 14.82 17.48 10.64
C LYS A 51 13.83 16.43 11.14
N ILE A 52 14.32 15.20 11.28
CA ILE A 52 13.60 14.11 11.94
C ILE A 52 13.87 14.18 13.45
N ILE A 53 12.82 14.13 14.27
CA ILE A 53 12.85 14.26 15.72
C ILE A 53 12.14 13.08 16.41
N SER A 54 12.48 12.87 17.68
CA SER A 54 11.74 11.99 18.57
C SER A 54 10.35 12.59 18.89
N PRO A 55 9.30 11.76 19.06
CA PRO A 55 7.99 12.18 19.56
C PRO A 55 8.06 13.01 20.86
N ASP A 56 9.00 12.71 21.76
CA ASP A 56 9.15 13.44 23.03
C ASP A 56 9.55 14.92 22.83
N SER A 57 10.06 15.26 21.65
CA SER A 57 10.49 16.62 21.31
C SER A 57 9.37 17.49 20.73
N ILE A 58 8.15 16.97 20.57
CA ILE A 58 7.01 17.70 19.96
C ILE A 58 6.75 19.05 20.66
N HIS A 59 6.82 19.10 21.99
CA HIS A 59 6.54 20.31 22.76
C HIS A 59 7.58 21.43 22.59
N ASN A 60 8.72 21.15 21.95
CA ASN A 60 9.72 22.17 21.62
C ASN A 60 9.30 23.03 20.41
N TYR A 61 8.18 22.70 19.76
CA TYR A 61 7.71 23.35 18.54
C TYR A 61 6.37 24.04 18.77
N ASN A 62 6.22 25.24 18.20
CA ASN A 62 4.93 25.90 18.09
C ASN A 62 4.32 25.57 16.72
N PHE A 63 3.44 24.57 16.68
CA PHE A 63 2.75 24.10 15.50
C PHE A 63 1.25 24.36 15.61
N ASP A 64 0.52 24.23 14.51
CA ASP A 64 -0.94 24.32 14.43
C ASP A 64 -1.54 22.90 14.52
N LYS A 65 -1.00 21.94 13.77
CA LYS A 65 -1.44 20.54 13.75
C LYS A 65 -0.33 19.53 13.45
N ILE A 66 -0.63 18.26 13.68
CA ILE A 66 0.19 17.11 13.29
C ILE A 66 -0.53 16.38 12.16
N ILE A 67 0.19 16.13 11.05
CA ILE A 67 -0.31 15.29 9.96
C ILE A 67 0.37 13.93 10.02
N VAL A 68 -0.39 12.85 10.10
CA VAL A 68 0.10 11.48 10.17
C VAL A 68 0.10 10.85 8.76
N THR A 69 1.28 10.42 8.30
CA THR A 69 1.52 9.77 7.00
C THR A 69 1.93 8.30 7.19
N SER A 70 1.38 7.66 8.22
CA SER A 70 1.77 6.33 8.67
C SER A 70 0.54 5.41 8.76
N MET A 71 0.75 4.12 8.48
CA MET A 71 -0.26 3.07 8.66
C MET A 71 -0.53 2.74 10.14
N TYR A 72 0.35 3.15 11.06
CA TYR A 72 0.25 2.92 12.50
C TYR A 72 -0.71 3.92 13.18
N VAL A 73 -1.96 3.96 12.73
CA VAL A 73 -2.96 4.96 13.15
C VAL A 73 -3.30 4.88 14.63
N ASP A 74 -3.63 3.71 15.15
CA ASP A 74 -4.09 3.51 16.52
C ASP A 74 -2.95 3.75 17.51
N SER A 75 -1.77 3.19 17.23
CA SER A 75 -0.60 3.34 18.10
C SER A 75 -0.08 4.78 18.12
N ILE A 76 -0.04 5.46 16.98
CA ILE A 76 0.33 6.88 16.92
C ILE A 76 -0.72 7.75 17.61
N SER A 77 -2.01 7.51 17.39
CA SER A 77 -3.08 8.29 18.04
C SER A 77 -2.99 8.19 19.56
N LYS A 78 -2.79 6.98 20.09
CA LYS A 78 -2.59 6.74 21.52
C LYS A 78 -1.35 7.45 22.04
N GLN A 79 -0.21 7.31 21.34
CA GLN A 79 1.04 7.97 21.73
C GLN A 79 0.90 9.50 21.77
N LEU A 80 0.25 10.09 20.75
CA LEU A 80 0.02 11.53 20.71
C LEU A 80 -0.92 12.00 21.82
N ALA A 81 -1.96 11.21 22.15
CA ALA A 81 -2.84 11.50 23.27
C ALA A 81 -2.11 11.44 24.63
N GLU A 82 -1.21 10.45 24.82
CA GLU A 82 -0.36 10.34 26.02
C GLU A 82 0.62 11.51 26.15
N LEU A 83 1.09 12.06 25.02
CA LEU A 83 1.86 13.30 24.96
C LEU A 83 0.99 14.57 25.08
N GLY A 84 -0.31 14.43 25.37
CA GLY A 84 -1.21 15.56 25.57
C GLY A 84 -1.58 16.32 24.29
N ILE A 85 -1.38 15.73 23.11
CA ILE A 85 -1.84 16.29 21.84
C ILE A 85 -3.31 15.91 21.65
N PRO A 86 -4.22 16.90 21.54
CA PRO A 86 -5.64 16.60 21.43
C PRO A 86 -6.02 16.18 20.00
N GLU A 87 -7.01 15.30 19.87
CA GLU A 87 -7.42 14.67 18.61
C GLU A 87 -7.73 15.69 17.51
N GLN A 88 -8.35 16.83 17.83
CA GLN A 88 -8.65 17.88 16.84
C GLN A 88 -7.42 18.54 16.20
N ARG A 89 -6.22 18.26 16.72
CA ARG A 89 -4.95 18.73 16.16
C ARG A 89 -4.22 17.64 15.36
N ILE A 90 -4.84 16.48 15.17
CA ILE A 90 -4.28 15.34 14.45
C ILE A 90 -5.11 15.15 13.18
N GLU A 91 -4.43 15.19 12.03
CA GLU A 91 -5.02 14.86 10.73
C GLU A 91 -4.31 13.65 10.14
N PHE A 92 -5.02 12.80 9.41
CA PHE A 92 -4.44 11.66 8.71
C PHE A 92 -4.38 11.96 7.22
N ALA A 93 -3.18 11.90 6.65
CA ALA A 93 -2.99 12.14 5.23
C ALA A 93 -3.76 11.10 4.41
N SER A 94 -4.46 11.56 3.38
CA SER A 94 -5.08 10.66 2.41
C SER A 94 -4.00 9.90 1.62
N LYS A 95 -4.31 8.70 1.14
CA LYS A 95 -3.38 7.94 0.28
C LYS A 95 -2.97 8.76 -0.95
N ASN A 96 -3.93 9.42 -1.61
CA ASN A 96 -3.67 10.25 -2.78
C ASN A 96 -2.71 11.42 -2.51
N SER A 97 -2.79 12.06 -1.34
CA SER A 97 -1.83 13.12 -0.97
C SER A 97 -0.39 12.61 -0.83
N MET A 98 -0.18 11.30 -0.75
CA MET A 98 1.12 10.65 -0.66
C MET A 98 1.52 9.90 -1.95
N LYS A 99 0.65 9.85 -2.96
CA LYS A 99 0.95 9.25 -4.26
C LYS A 99 1.82 10.18 -5.11
N VAL A 100 2.48 9.61 -6.11
CA VAL A 100 3.18 10.39 -7.13
C VAL A 100 2.18 11.07 -8.07
N ASP A 101 2.63 12.11 -8.79
CA ASP A 101 1.77 12.95 -9.64
C ASP A 101 1.11 12.20 -10.81
N GLU A 102 1.64 11.03 -11.19
CA GLU A 102 1.14 10.21 -12.29
C GLU A 102 0.18 9.12 -11.78
N LEU A 103 -1.05 9.10 -12.30
CA LEU A 103 -2.03 8.04 -12.04
C LEU A 103 -1.91 6.98 -13.17
N PRO A 104 -1.21 5.86 -12.94
CA PRO A 104 -0.83 4.94 -14.01
C PRO A 104 -2.05 4.35 -14.73
N PHE A 105 -3.14 4.10 -14.00
CA PHE A 105 -4.34 3.47 -14.55
C PHE A 105 -5.31 4.45 -15.21
N GLU A 106 -5.03 5.76 -15.19
CA GLU A 106 -5.70 6.76 -16.04
C GLU A 106 -5.04 6.89 -17.42
N ASN A 107 -3.76 6.52 -17.55
CA ASN A 107 -3.07 6.49 -18.84
C ASN A 107 -3.50 5.25 -19.65
N PRO A 108 -4.14 5.40 -20.82
CA PRO A 108 -4.64 4.24 -21.58
C PRO A 108 -3.56 3.25 -22.01
N ALA A 109 -2.36 3.74 -22.37
CA ALA A 109 -1.27 2.87 -22.81
C ALA A 109 -0.68 2.08 -21.64
N THR A 110 -0.50 2.73 -20.48
CA THR A 110 -0.08 2.06 -19.25
C THR A 110 -1.13 1.03 -18.82
N LEU A 111 -2.41 1.41 -18.80
CA LEU A 111 -3.51 0.53 -18.43
C LEU A 111 -3.59 -0.71 -19.33
N GLU A 112 -3.45 -0.56 -20.65
CA GLU A 112 -3.44 -1.70 -21.58
C GLU A 112 -2.31 -2.69 -21.26
N LYS A 113 -1.10 -2.19 -21.02
CA LYS A 113 0.05 -3.03 -20.63
C LYS A 113 -0.15 -3.67 -19.25
N THR A 114 -0.73 -2.96 -18.28
CA THR A 114 -1.06 -3.50 -16.96
C THR A 114 -2.09 -4.62 -17.06
N ASN A 115 -3.12 -4.45 -17.90
CA ASN A 115 -4.12 -5.48 -18.16
C ASN A 115 -3.47 -6.74 -18.76
N GLN A 116 -2.57 -6.58 -19.73
CA GLN A 116 -1.80 -7.69 -20.29
C GLN A 116 -0.92 -8.36 -19.22
N LEU A 117 -0.24 -7.59 -18.37
CA LEU A 117 0.58 -8.09 -17.26
C LEU A 117 -0.24 -8.97 -16.31
N ILE A 118 -1.43 -8.51 -15.90
CA ILE A 118 -2.36 -9.28 -15.05
C ILE A 118 -2.74 -10.60 -15.70
N THR A 119 -3.03 -10.59 -17.01
CA THR A 119 -3.40 -11.82 -17.73
C THR A 119 -2.25 -12.82 -17.79
N GLU A 120 -1.01 -12.36 -18.01
CA GLU A 120 0.19 -13.21 -18.05
C GLU A 120 0.54 -13.78 -16.67
N ILE A 121 0.45 -12.97 -15.60
CA ILE A 121 0.60 -13.43 -14.22
C ILE A 121 -0.44 -14.51 -13.90
N SER A 122 -1.71 -14.27 -14.22
CA SER A 122 -2.81 -15.22 -13.96
C SER A 122 -2.61 -16.55 -14.67
N LYS A 123 -2.18 -16.52 -15.94
CA LYS A 123 -1.86 -17.74 -16.71
C LYS A 123 -0.70 -18.50 -16.08
N SER A 124 0.35 -17.80 -15.68
CA SER A 124 1.57 -18.39 -15.11
C SER A 124 1.30 -19.05 -13.77
N LEU A 125 0.48 -18.42 -12.91
CA LEU A 125 0.13 -18.93 -11.58
C LEU A 125 -1.05 -19.90 -11.57
N ASN A 126 -1.54 -20.39 -12.71
CA ASN A 126 -2.76 -21.21 -12.79
C ASN A 126 -2.73 -22.50 -11.93
N ARG A 127 -1.54 -23.01 -11.57
CA ARG A 127 -1.37 -24.19 -10.71
C ARG A 127 -1.06 -23.86 -9.25
N ILE A 128 -0.96 -22.58 -8.91
CA ILE A 128 -0.68 -22.10 -7.55
C ILE A 128 -1.93 -21.38 -7.04
N PRO A 129 -2.40 -21.67 -5.81
CA PRO A 129 -3.48 -20.89 -5.22
C PRO A 129 -3.05 -19.43 -5.06
N HIS A 130 -3.80 -18.53 -5.70
CA HIS A 130 -3.61 -17.08 -5.66
C HIS A 130 -4.97 -16.41 -5.83
N PHE A 131 -5.11 -15.19 -5.32
CA PHE A 131 -6.39 -14.48 -5.28
C PHE A 131 -6.16 -13.00 -5.50
N TYR A 132 -6.82 -12.40 -6.48
CA TYR A 132 -6.87 -10.94 -6.59
C TYR A 132 -7.72 -10.39 -5.45
N THR A 133 -7.20 -9.42 -4.70
CA THR A 133 -7.79 -8.90 -3.45
C THR A 133 -7.84 -7.38 -3.45
N PHE A 134 -8.33 -6.80 -2.35
CA PHE A 134 -8.32 -5.35 -2.08
C PHE A 134 -8.75 -4.45 -3.25
N GLY A 135 -7.97 -3.41 -3.56
CA GLY A 135 -8.32 -2.37 -4.55
C GLY A 135 -8.48 -2.96 -5.95
N THR A 136 -7.65 -3.95 -6.28
CA THR A 136 -7.74 -4.66 -7.56
C THR A 136 -9.06 -5.42 -7.69
N LEU A 137 -9.40 -6.26 -6.70
CA LEU A 137 -10.67 -6.98 -6.70
C LEU A 137 -11.87 -6.03 -6.67
N LEU A 138 -11.80 -4.97 -5.86
CA LEU A 138 -12.85 -3.98 -5.73
C LEU A 138 -13.16 -3.33 -7.08
N GLY A 139 -12.14 -2.85 -7.79
CA GLY A 139 -12.30 -2.26 -9.11
C GLY A 139 -12.93 -3.25 -10.10
N ILE A 140 -12.39 -4.46 -10.18
CA ILE A 140 -12.86 -5.47 -11.14
C ILE A 140 -14.30 -5.91 -10.82
N ALA A 141 -14.62 -6.16 -9.56
CA ALA A 141 -15.95 -6.58 -9.15
C ALA A 141 -17.02 -5.48 -9.32
N ARG A 142 -16.67 -4.21 -9.07
CA ARG A 142 -17.61 -3.09 -9.14
C ARG A 142 -17.76 -2.53 -10.55
N ASP A 143 -16.64 -2.28 -11.20
CA ASP A 143 -16.54 -1.46 -12.41
C ASP A 143 -16.02 -2.26 -13.62
N GLY A 144 -15.67 -3.54 -13.44
CA GLY A 144 -15.11 -4.39 -14.50
C GLY A 144 -13.69 -4.01 -14.93
N ARG A 145 -13.00 -3.18 -14.14
CA ARG A 145 -11.70 -2.57 -14.49
C ARG A 145 -10.90 -2.17 -13.26
N LEU A 146 -9.61 -1.87 -13.42
CA LEU A 146 -8.80 -1.29 -12.34
C LEU A 146 -9.30 0.08 -11.90
N ILE A 147 -9.09 0.42 -10.62
CA ILE A 147 -9.45 1.73 -10.08
C ILE A 147 -8.50 2.78 -10.70
N PRO A 148 -9.00 3.86 -11.35
CA PRO A 148 -8.15 4.78 -12.10
C PRO A 148 -7.06 5.48 -11.29
N TRP A 149 -7.38 5.81 -10.03
CA TRP A 149 -6.48 6.49 -9.11
C TRP A 149 -5.67 5.52 -8.23
N ASP A 150 -5.68 4.22 -8.55
CA ASP A 150 -4.75 3.25 -7.95
C ASP A 150 -3.42 3.17 -8.67
N ASP A 151 -2.44 2.67 -7.94
CA ASP A 151 -1.03 2.53 -8.34
C ASP A 151 -0.41 1.22 -7.83
N ASP A 152 -1.25 0.26 -7.44
CA ASP A 152 -0.86 -1.08 -7.03
C ASP A 152 -1.85 -2.14 -7.52
N ILE A 153 -1.34 -3.36 -7.66
CA ILE A 153 -2.09 -4.57 -7.95
C ILE A 153 -1.91 -5.53 -6.77
N ASP A 154 -3.02 -5.96 -6.18
CA ASP A 154 -3.04 -6.77 -4.96
C ASP A 154 -3.39 -8.23 -5.26
N ILE A 155 -2.44 -9.13 -5.02
CA ILE A 155 -2.61 -10.57 -5.15
C ILE A 155 -2.23 -11.23 -3.83
N ALA A 156 -3.17 -11.95 -3.22
CA ALA A 156 -2.91 -12.74 -2.03
C ALA A 156 -2.46 -14.16 -2.40
N ILE A 157 -1.42 -14.66 -1.73
CA ILE A 157 -0.87 -16.01 -1.89
C ILE A 157 -0.69 -16.68 -0.53
N PHE A 158 -0.71 -18.01 -0.45
CA PHE A 158 -0.32 -18.66 0.81
C PHE A 158 1.18 -18.51 1.05
N GLY A 159 1.58 -18.15 2.27
CA GLY A 159 3.00 -18.00 2.61
C GLY A 159 3.82 -19.29 2.43
N SER A 160 3.17 -20.46 2.43
CA SER A 160 3.79 -21.75 2.11
C SER A 160 4.13 -21.94 0.63
N ASP A 161 3.53 -21.14 -0.27
CA ASP A 161 3.72 -21.24 -1.72
C ASP A 161 4.60 -20.12 -2.29
N ILE A 162 5.07 -19.18 -1.47
CA ILE A 162 5.86 -18.02 -1.95
C ILE A 162 7.07 -18.43 -2.79
N GLN A 163 7.78 -19.48 -2.41
CA GLN A 163 8.94 -19.95 -3.17
C GLN A 163 8.53 -20.42 -4.59
N LYS A 164 7.41 -21.14 -4.70
CA LYS A 164 6.88 -21.57 -6.00
C LYS A 164 6.41 -20.39 -6.84
N VAL A 165 5.78 -19.40 -6.19
CA VAL A 165 5.37 -18.14 -6.85
C VAL A 165 6.59 -17.42 -7.39
N GLN A 166 7.65 -17.27 -6.58
CA GLN A 166 8.91 -16.67 -6.99
C GLN A 166 9.51 -17.39 -8.20
N GLU A 167 9.63 -18.73 -8.14
CA GLU A 167 10.15 -19.54 -9.24
C GLU A 167 9.35 -19.32 -10.53
N VAL A 168 8.02 -19.38 -10.47
CA VAL A 168 7.15 -19.17 -11.65
C VAL A 168 7.24 -17.75 -12.21
N LEU A 169 7.32 -16.73 -11.34
CA LEU A 169 7.47 -15.33 -11.78
C LEU A 169 8.82 -15.12 -12.47
N LEU A 170 9.90 -15.69 -11.94
CA LEU A 170 11.23 -15.60 -12.54
C LEU A 170 11.33 -16.39 -13.85
N ASP A 171 10.70 -17.56 -13.93
CA ASP A 171 10.62 -18.34 -15.17
C ASP A 171 9.85 -17.59 -16.27
N SER A 172 8.90 -16.75 -15.89
CA SER A 172 8.06 -15.96 -16.81
C SER A 172 8.57 -14.54 -17.04
N ILE A 173 9.69 -14.16 -16.42
CA ILE A 173 10.13 -12.76 -16.30
C ILE A 173 10.32 -12.09 -17.65
N GLN A 174 10.89 -12.81 -18.63
CA GLN A 174 11.13 -12.29 -19.98
C GLN A 174 9.83 -11.94 -20.73
N ASN A 175 8.70 -12.55 -20.38
CA ASN A 175 7.41 -12.18 -20.96
C ASN A 175 6.85 -10.91 -20.30
N LEU A 176 7.03 -10.79 -18.98
CA LEU A 176 6.62 -9.62 -18.22
C LEU A 176 7.46 -8.38 -18.61
N GLU A 177 8.76 -8.57 -18.87
CA GLU A 177 9.69 -7.52 -19.32
C GLU A 177 9.37 -6.93 -20.69
N LYS A 178 8.56 -7.61 -21.51
CA LYS A 178 8.07 -7.04 -22.76
C LYS A 178 7.10 -5.87 -22.53
N LEU A 179 6.55 -5.77 -21.32
CA LEU A 179 5.54 -4.78 -20.96
C LEU A 179 6.18 -3.61 -20.19
N PHE A 180 7.02 -3.92 -19.20
CA PHE A 180 7.66 -2.95 -18.31
C PHE A 180 9.07 -3.42 -17.94
N ASP A 181 9.97 -2.48 -17.62
CA ASP A 181 11.17 -2.81 -16.86
C ASP A 181 10.75 -3.23 -15.44
N LEU A 182 11.42 -4.22 -14.85
CA LEU A 182 11.01 -4.84 -13.60
C LEU A 182 12.12 -4.80 -12.55
N GLN A 183 11.76 -4.44 -11.33
CA GLN A 183 12.54 -4.75 -10.14
C GLN A 183 11.68 -5.63 -9.23
N VAL A 184 12.23 -6.75 -8.76
CA VAL A 184 11.50 -7.70 -7.92
C VAL A 184 12.16 -7.80 -6.56
N PHE A 185 11.34 -7.69 -5.53
CA PHE A 185 11.76 -7.69 -4.15
C PHE A 185 11.07 -8.80 -3.36
N LEU A 186 11.83 -9.47 -2.49
CA LEU A 186 11.30 -10.33 -1.46
C LEU A 186 11.28 -9.56 -0.13
N ARG A 187 10.11 -9.51 0.52
CA ARG A 187 9.95 -8.97 1.86
C ARG A 187 9.89 -10.10 2.87
N ILE A 188 10.64 -9.98 3.96
CA ILE A 188 10.67 -10.97 5.05
C ILE A 188 10.40 -10.25 6.37
N TYR A 189 9.44 -10.76 7.14
CA TYR A 189 9.15 -10.24 8.48
C TYR A 189 10.33 -10.48 9.43
N SER A 190 10.44 -9.65 10.47
CA SER A 190 11.45 -9.79 11.52
C SER A 190 11.41 -11.13 12.28
N ASN A 191 10.30 -11.86 12.20
CA ASN A 191 10.17 -13.22 12.74
C ASN A 191 10.66 -14.33 11.78
N GLY A 192 11.21 -13.96 10.62
CA GLY A 192 11.75 -14.87 9.61
C GLY A 192 10.73 -15.43 8.62
N LYS A 193 9.44 -15.13 8.76
CA LYS A 193 8.42 -15.56 7.79
C LYS A 193 8.42 -14.65 6.57
N PRO A 194 8.17 -15.18 5.36
CA PRO A 194 7.99 -14.35 4.18
C PRO A 194 6.77 -13.42 4.33
N ALA A 195 6.92 -12.18 3.89
CA ALA A 195 5.87 -11.18 3.94
C ALA A 195 5.18 -11.02 2.58
N SER A 196 5.96 -10.80 1.53
CA SER A 196 5.45 -10.66 0.17
C SER A 196 6.55 -10.76 -0.88
N ILE A 197 6.16 -10.95 -2.14
CA ILE A 197 6.98 -10.59 -3.31
C ILE A 197 6.37 -9.31 -3.89
N THR A 198 7.17 -8.29 -4.17
CA THR A 198 6.71 -7.06 -4.84
C THR A 198 7.45 -6.93 -6.17
N ILE A 199 6.71 -6.69 -7.25
CA ILE A 199 7.25 -6.35 -8.57
C ILE A 199 6.99 -4.86 -8.81
N ASP A 200 8.04 -4.07 -8.91
CA ASP A 200 7.95 -2.68 -9.36
C ASP A 200 7.96 -2.66 -10.89
N CYS A 201 6.91 -2.09 -11.48
CA CYS A 201 6.79 -1.91 -12.93
C CYS A 201 7.26 -0.50 -13.32
N ILE A 202 8.29 -0.44 -14.14
CA ILE A 202 9.06 0.75 -14.47
C ILE A 202 8.97 1.04 -15.96
N GLU A 203 8.88 2.31 -16.32
CA GLU A 203 9.01 2.77 -17.70
C GLU A 203 9.80 4.08 -17.73
N ASN A 204 10.75 4.21 -18.67
CA ASN A 204 11.60 5.39 -18.80
C ASN A 204 12.33 5.76 -17.49
N GLY A 205 12.75 4.76 -16.71
CA GLY A 205 13.44 4.94 -15.43
C GLY A 205 12.55 5.45 -14.29
N ARG A 206 11.22 5.43 -14.46
CA ARG A 206 10.26 5.80 -13.42
C ARG A 206 9.38 4.61 -13.03
N LYS A 207 9.24 4.36 -11.74
CA LYS A 207 8.25 3.42 -11.21
C LYS A 207 6.85 3.98 -11.46
N LEU A 208 6.01 3.20 -12.15
CA LEU A 208 4.63 3.55 -12.45
C LEU A 208 3.66 2.98 -11.40
N PHE A 209 3.77 1.69 -11.13
CA PHE A 209 2.95 0.97 -10.16
C PHE A 209 3.71 -0.24 -9.61
N MET A 210 3.12 -0.95 -8.66
CA MET A 210 3.67 -2.21 -8.15
C MET A 210 2.65 -3.34 -8.17
N VAL A 211 3.11 -4.58 -8.31
CA VAL A 211 2.31 -5.79 -8.10
C VAL A 211 2.77 -6.45 -6.81
N ASN A 212 1.85 -6.58 -5.85
CA ASN A 212 2.11 -7.20 -4.56
C ASN A 212 1.54 -8.62 -4.52
N PHE A 213 2.39 -9.58 -4.17
CA PHE A 213 2.03 -10.95 -3.83
C PHE A 213 2.11 -11.11 -2.31
N ASP A 214 1.06 -10.72 -1.60
CA ASP A 214 1.03 -10.70 -0.15
C ASP A 214 0.80 -12.08 0.45
N CYS A 215 1.65 -12.46 1.41
CA CYS A 215 1.52 -13.74 2.08
C CYS A 215 0.37 -13.75 3.08
N MET A 216 -0.45 -14.80 2.94
CA MET A 216 -1.52 -15.18 3.84
C MET A 216 -1.08 -16.33 4.75
N TYR A 217 -1.45 -16.24 6.01
CA TYR A 217 -1.27 -17.31 6.99
C TYR A 217 -2.59 -17.65 7.66
N LYS A 218 -3.06 -18.89 7.46
CA LYS A 218 -4.23 -19.41 8.17
C LYS A 218 -3.86 -19.70 9.63
N ILE A 219 -4.59 -19.09 10.55
CA ILE A 219 -4.54 -19.33 11.99
C ILE A 219 -5.97 -19.58 12.45
N GLU A 220 -6.27 -20.82 12.81
CA GLU A 220 -7.64 -21.26 13.15
C GLU A 220 -8.61 -20.92 12.01
N ASP A 221 -9.67 -20.17 12.32
CA ASP A 221 -10.73 -19.77 11.38
C ASP A 221 -10.44 -18.43 10.69
N MET A 222 -9.23 -17.89 10.83
CA MET A 222 -8.82 -16.61 10.26
C MET A 222 -7.62 -16.77 9.33
N VAL A 223 -7.56 -15.93 8.32
CA VAL A 223 -6.38 -15.67 7.50
C VAL A 223 -5.81 -14.31 7.91
N LYS A 224 -4.52 -14.32 8.24
CA LYS A 224 -3.73 -13.15 8.64
C LYS A 224 -2.86 -12.70 7.47
N GLN A 225 -2.94 -11.42 7.15
CA GLN A 225 -2.03 -10.68 6.25
C GLN A 225 -1.42 -9.50 7.04
N GLU A 226 -0.47 -8.76 6.45
CA GLU A 226 0.24 -7.66 7.12
C GLU A 226 -0.74 -6.64 7.73
N LEU A 227 -1.71 -6.22 6.92
CA LEU A 227 -2.63 -5.14 7.24
C LEU A 227 -4.08 -5.59 7.43
N ASN A 228 -4.38 -6.90 7.32
CA ASN A 228 -5.76 -7.37 7.34
C ASN A 228 -5.94 -8.74 7.99
N ASP A 229 -7.04 -8.89 8.71
CA ASP A 229 -7.53 -10.17 9.25
C ASP A 229 -8.89 -10.50 8.65
N THR A 230 -9.02 -11.66 8.01
CA THR A 230 -10.25 -12.08 7.33
C THR A 230 -10.63 -13.53 7.66
N PRO A 231 -11.92 -13.90 7.63
CA PRO A 231 -12.33 -15.29 7.80
C PRO A 231 -11.70 -16.24 6.77
N ALA A 232 -11.16 -17.35 7.23
CA ALA A 232 -10.46 -18.33 6.39
C ALA A 232 -11.35 -18.93 5.30
N LYS A 233 -12.67 -18.99 5.51
CA LYS A 233 -13.66 -19.47 4.53
C LYS A 233 -13.55 -18.79 3.16
N PHE A 234 -13.10 -17.53 3.11
CA PHE A 234 -12.93 -16.78 1.86
C PHE A 234 -11.75 -17.31 1.01
N PHE A 235 -10.84 -18.09 1.60
CA PHE A 235 -9.68 -18.68 0.93
C PHE A 235 -9.73 -20.21 0.89
N GLU A 236 -10.87 -20.81 1.27
CA GLU A 236 -11.15 -22.24 1.16
C GLU A 236 -11.79 -22.54 -0.20
N GLY A 237 -10.95 -22.50 -1.24
CA GLY A 237 -11.39 -22.47 -2.64
C GLY A 237 -11.41 -21.05 -3.18
N TYR A 238 -11.96 -20.86 -4.38
CA TYR A 238 -12.02 -19.57 -5.05
C TYR A 238 -13.31 -19.43 -5.86
N ASP A 239 -13.64 -18.20 -6.20
CA ASP A 239 -14.51 -17.88 -7.33
C ASP A 239 -13.65 -17.32 -8.48
N GLU A 240 -14.25 -17.17 -9.66
CA GLU A 240 -13.59 -16.57 -10.81
C GLU A 240 -14.36 -15.37 -11.34
N LEU A 241 -13.64 -14.34 -11.77
CA LEU A 241 -14.19 -13.19 -12.48
C LEU A 241 -13.57 -13.10 -13.88
N PRO A 242 -14.37 -12.74 -14.91
CA PRO A 242 -13.83 -12.42 -16.21
C PRO A 242 -13.07 -11.10 -16.15
N PHE A 243 -11.87 -11.06 -16.75
CA PHE A 243 -11.07 -9.85 -16.87
C PHE A 243 -10.23 -9.93 -18.15
N GLU A 244 -10.39 -8.98 -19.06
CA GLU A 244 -9.52 -8.84 -20.25
C GLU A 244 -9.34 -10.14 -21.06
N GLY A 245 -10.44 -10.90 -21.22
CA GLY A 245 -10.45 -12.17 -21.97
C GLY A 245 -9.85 -13.37 -21.23
N THR A 246 -9.47 -13.24 -19.96
CA THR A 246 -9.09 -14.34 -19.06
C THR A 246 -10.05 -14.46 -17.88
N GLN A 247 -9.90 -15.55 -17.12
CA GLN A 247 -10.49 -15.71 -15.80
C GLN A 247 -9.43 -15.42 -14.74
N ILE A 248 -9.74 -14.55 -13.80
CA ILE A 248 -8.90 -14.29 -12.63
C ILE A 248 -9.50 -14.98 -11.40
N ARG A 249 -8.65 -15.53 -10.54
CA ARG A 249 -9.07 -16.12 -9.27
C ARG A 249 -9.26 -15.05 -8.22
N VAL A 250 -10.37 -15.13 -7.50
CA VAL A 250 -10.73 -14.20 -6.42
C VAL A 250 -11.13 -15.01 -5.18
N PRO A 251 -11.15 -14.41 -3.97
CA PRO A 251 -11.63 -15.10 -2.78
C PRO A 251 -13.00 -15.76 -3.03
N LYS A 252 -13.21 -16.95 -2.45
CA LYS A 252 -14.51 -17.61 -2.47
C LYS A 252 -15.55 -16.70 -1.82
N ASP A 253 -16.72 -16.55 -2.43
CA ASP A 253 -17.71 -15.56 -2.02
C ASP A 253 -17.08 -14.15 -1.98
N TYR A 254 -16.50 -13.73 -3.10
CA TYR A 254 -15.76 -12.46 -3.19
C TYR A 254 -16.62 -11.25 -2.79
N LYS A 255 -17.95 -11.32 -2.96
CA LYS A 255 -18.88 -10.28 -2.49
C LYS A 255 -18.92 -10.22 -0.98
N GLY A 256 -19.08 -11.37 -0.30
CA GLY A 256 -18.97 -11.46 1.16
C GLY A 256 -17.60 -11.02 1.68
N TYR A 257 -16.52 -11.31 0.95
CA TYR A 257 -15.19 -10.79 1.26
C TYR A 257 -15.11 -9.26 1.17
N LEU A 258 -15.66 -8.66 0.10
CA LEU A 258 -15.69 -7.20 -0.08
C LEU A 258 -16.61 -6.53 0.97
N ASP A 259 -17.76 -7.12 1.29
CA ASP A 259 -18.64 -6.65 2.36
C ASP A 259 -17.92 -6.68 3.72
N TYR A 260 -17.19 -7.76 4.02
CA TYR A 260 -16.40 -7.87 5.24
C TYR A 260 -15.24 -6.88 5.28
N THR A 261 -14.58 -6.63 4.14
CA THR A 261 -13.40 -5.77 4.06
C THR A 261 -13.77 -4.30 4.08
N TYR A 262 -14.79 -3.88 3.32
CA TYR A 262 -15.08 -2.47 3.04
C TYR A 262 -16.45 -2.01 3.56
N GLY A 263 -17.34 -2.92 3.91
CA GLY A 263 -18.75 -2.62 4.17
C GLY A 263 -19.46 -2.25 2.87
N ASP A 264 -19.82 -0.97 2.71
CA ASP A 264 -20.50 -0.48 1.50
C ASP A 264 -19.50 -0.15 0.38
N TRP A 265 -18.99 -1.19 -0.27
CA TRP A 265 -17.96 -1.09 -1.31
C TRP A 265 -18.46 -0.59 -2.67
N HIS A 266 -19.78 -0.52 -2.85
CA HIS A 266 -20.41 0.04 -4.05
C HIS A 266 -20.27 1.57 -4.11
N VAL A 267 -20.03 2.22 -2.95
CA VAL A 267 -19.79 3.66 -2.88
C VAL A 267 -18.33 3.97 -3.21
N VAL A 268 -18.12 4.82 -4.22
CA VAL A 268 -16.79 5.27 -4.62
C VAL A 268 -16.18 6.18 -3.56
N LYS A 269 -15.00 5.82 -3.05
CA LYS A 269 -14.20 6.63 -2.12
C LYS A 269 -12.83 6.90 -2.75
N LYS A 270 -12.54 8.17 -3.06
CA LYS A 270 -11.28 8.57 -3.70
C LYS A 270 -10.18 8.93 -2.69
N ASN A 271 -10.52 9.63 -1.59
CA ASN A 271 -9.55 10.22 -0.67
C ASN A 271 -9.50 9.51 0.69
N THR A 272 -9.30 8.18 0.67
CA THR A 272 -9.17 7.39 1.91
C THR A 272 -7.77 7.57 2.51
N SER A 273 -7.68 7.73 3.83
CA SER A 273 -6.44 7.60 4.60
C SER A 273 -6.35 6.21 5.25
N PHE A 274 -5.20 5.91 5.89
CA PHE A 274 -5.11 4.76 6.80
C PHE A 274 -5.97 4.92 8.05
N ALA A 275 -6.59 6.07 8.33
CA ALA A 275 -7.59 6.18 9.38
C ALA A 275 -9.00 5.86 8.86
N ASN A 276 -9.21 5.89 7.54
CA ASN A 276 -10.45 5.44 6.90
C ASN A 276 -10.39 3.93 6.61
N ASN A 277 -9.91 3.17 7.59
CA ASN A 277 -9.57 1.76 7.46
C ASN A 277 -10.68 0.91 6.86
N THR A 278 -10.25 -0.12 6.14
CA THR A 278 -11.11 -1.29 5.90
C THR A 278 -11.55 -1.86 7.24
N ILE A 279 -12.75 -2.43 7.30
CA ILE A 279 -13.27 -3.06 8.51
C ILE A 279 -12.34 -4.19 8.97
N SER A 280 -11.65 -4.84 8.02
CA SER A 280 -10.67 -5.90 8.28
C SER A 280 -9.27 -5.40 8.66
N PHE A 281 -9.03 -4.08 8.66
CA PHE A 281 -7.70 -3.53 8.87
C PHE A 281 -7.13 -3.86 10.25
N ARG A 282 -5.81 -3.97 10.31
CA ARG A 282 -5.00 -4.02 11.52
C ARG A 282 -3.64 -3.41 11.27
N GLU A 283 -3.01 -2.93 12.34
CA GLU A 283 -1.61 -2.51 12.26
C GLU A 283 -0.67 -3.71 12.06
N PRO A 284 0.46 -3.50 11.36
CA PRO A 284 1.52 -4.51 11.27
C PRO A 284 2.06 -4.87 12.65
N LEU A 285 2.40 -6.15 12.86
CA LEU A 285 3.06 -6.62 14.09
C LEU A 285 4.57 -6.76 13.96
N TYR A 286 5.06 -6.86 12.73
CA TYR A 286 6.46 -7.15 12.45
C TYR A 286 6.96 -6.11 11.46
N SER A 287 8.19 -5.65 11.67
CA SER A 287 8.94 -4.94 10.63
C SER A 287 9.37 -5.93 9.54
N CYS A 288 9.70 -5.40 8.36
CA CYS A 288 10.16 -6.19 7.23
C CYS A 288 11.56 -5.77 6.78
N THR A 289 12.37 -6.75 6.39
CA THR A 289 13.54 -6.53 5.55
C THR A 289 13.15 -6.71 4.08
N ILE A 290 13.89 -6.07 3.18
CA ILE A 290 13.66 -6.12 1.74
C ILE A 290 14.94 -6.62 1.08
N GLU A 291 14.81 -7.63 0.21
CA GLU A 291 15.89 -8.19 -0.59
C GLU A 291 15.53 -8.03 -2.08
N SER A 292 16.43 -7.45 -2.87
CA SER A 292 16.27 -7.45 -4.33
C SER A 292 16.62 -8.83 -4.87
N ILE A 293 15.70 -9.44 -5.60
CA ILE A 293 15.87 -10.78 -6.18
C ILE A 293 15.92 -10.77 -7.71
N TYR A 294 15.54 -9.66 -8.35
CA TYR A 294 15.65 -9.46 -9.80
C TYR A 294 15.65 -7.97 -10.15
N GLU A 295 16.39 -7.60 -11.18
CA GLU A 295 16.36 -6.27 -11.79
C GLU A 295 16.61 -6.40 -13.31
N SER A 296 15.74 -5.79 -14.12
CA SER A 296 15.90 -5.68 -15.57
C SER A 296 17.20 -4.97 -15.92
N LYS A 297 17.79 -5.35 -17.05
CA LYS A 297 19.06 -4.78 -17.55
C LYS A 297 18.87 -3.59 -18.47
#